data_AF-A0A971HJI5-F1
#
_entry.id   AF-A0A971HJI5-F1
#
_cell.length_a   1.000
_cell.length_b   1.000
_cell.length_c   1.000
_cell.angle_alpha   90.00
_cell.angle_beta   90.00
_cell.angle_gamma   90.00
#
_symmetry.space_group_name_H-M   'P 1'
#
loop_
_entity.id
_entity.type
_entity.pdbx_description
1 polymer ?
#
loop_
_entity_poly.entity_id
_entity_poly.type
_entity_poly.pdbx_seq_one_letter_code
_entity_poly.pdbx_strand_id
1 'polypeptide(L)'
;MWSLFSRQKPLRSFEEERPKHRAINLRRIGVTPIEVDKIVGSVDRYQDFDVNFQWRWRRPDDRSKRIEAAMMRGEILPPIEVYELKDEYFVLDGHHRVGAAKKLGQAFIDADVHRIIS
;
A
#
# COMPACT_ATOMS: atom_id res chain seq x y z
N MET A 1 1.85 19.82 18.27
CA MET A 1 3.11 20.42 17.75
C MET A 1 3.76 19.38 16.85
N TRP A 2 3.41 19.37 15.57
CA TRP A 2 3.90 18.34 14.63
C TRP A 2 5.31 18.70 14.20
N SER A 3 6.28 17.82 14.49
CA SER A 3 7.68 18.00 14.12
C SER A 3 7.82 18.09 12.60
N LEU A 4 8.27 19.26 12.14
CA LEU A 4 8.90 19.46 10.86
C LEU A 4 10.21 18.65 10.84
N PHE A 5 10.48 17.95 9.74
CA PHE A 5 11.62 17.04 9.50
C PHE A 5 11.50 15.62 10.08
N SER A 6 10.46 14.88 9.70
CA SER A 6 10.58 13.42 9.64
C SER A 6 11.45 13.08 8.43
N ARG A 7 12.67 12.54 8.65
CA ARG A 7 13.35 11.75 7.60
C ARG A 7 12.31 10.70 7.18
N GLN A 8 11.73 10.84 5.98
CA GLN A 8 10.70 9.93 5.51
C GLN A 8 11.20 8.50 5.71
N LYS A 9 10.60 7.78 6.66
CA LYS A 9 10.94 6.38 6.86
C LYS A 9 10.67 5.66 5.54
N PRO A 10 11.57 4.77 5.09
CA PRO A 10 11.28 3.97 3.90
C PRO A 10 10.06 3.08 4.17
N LEU A 11 9.33 2.71 3.12
CA LEU A 11 8.33 1.64 3.21
C LEU A 11 8.97 0.36 3.75
N ARG A 12 8.17 -0.43 4.47
CA ARG A 12 8.63 -1.75 4.89
C ARG A 12 8.67 -2.72 3.71
N SER A 13 9.71 -3.55 3.68
CA SER A 13 9.84 -4.65 2.73
C SER A 13 9.12 -5.88 3.27
N PHE A 14 8.20 -6.44 2.49
CA PHE A 14 7.54 -7.70 2.87
C PHE A 14 8.55 -8.84 3.04
N GLU A 15 9.54 -8.93 2.14
CA GLU A 15 10.53 -10.00 2.15
C GLU A 15 11.44 -9.94 3.38
N GLU A 16 11.68 -8.76 3.94
CA GLU A 16 12.44 -8.60 5.19
C GLU A 16 11.60 -8.90 6.44
N GLU A 17 10.29 -8.67 6.39
CA GLU A 17 9.37 -8.94 7.50
C GLU A 17 8.95 -10.42 7.58
N ARG A 18 8.69 -11.06 6.43
CA ARG A 18 8.15 -12.44 6.36
C ARG A 18 8.95 -13.47 7.19
N PRO A 19 10.29 -13.53 7.17
CA PRO A 19 11.05 -14.53 7.92
C PRO A 19 10.88 -14.42 9.44
N LYS A 20 10.58 -13.22 9.97
CA LYS A 20 10.36 -12.98 11.40
C LYS A 20 9.09 -13.65 11.91
N HIS A 21 8.23 -14.12 11.02
CA HIS A 21 6.88 -14.57 11.35
C HIS A 21 6.62 -16.06 11.11
N ARG A 22 7.65 -16.88 10.81
CA ARG A 22 7.50 -18.33 10.51
C ARG A 22 6.32 -18.60 9.56
N ALA A 23 6.15 -17.76 8.56
CA ALA A 23 5.08 -17.86 7.56
C ALA A 23 5.18 -19.16 6.77
N ILE A 24 4.16 -20.02 6.84
CA ILE A 24 4.22 -21.35 6.22
C ILE A 24 3.24 -21.48 5.04
N ASN A 25 2.11 -20.77 5.06
CA ASN A 25 1.05 -20.91 4.05
C ASN A 25 0.48 -19.56 3.59
N LEU A 26 0.05 -19.51 2.32
CA LEU A 26 -0.67 -18.38 1.73
C LEU A 26 -2.14 -18.78 1.51
N ARG A 27 -3.09 -17.98 2.01
CA ARG A 27 -4.53 -18.17 1.81
C ARG A 27 -5.12 -16.95 1.13
N ARG A 28 -5.77 -17.13 -0.03
CA ARG A 28 -6.56 -16.06 -0.64
C ARG A 28 -7.84 -15.82 0.18
N ILE A 29 -8.05 -14.58 0.59
CA ILE A 29 -9.25 -14.10 1.28
C ILE A 29 -10.25 -13.54 0.26
N GLY A 30 -9.74 -12.93 -0.81
CA GLY A 30 -10.55 -12.31 -1.87
C GLY A 30 -10.69 -10.80 -1.70
N VAL A 31 -11.53 -10.20 -2.53
CA VAL A 31 -11.74 -8.75 -2.55
C VAL A 31 -12.45 -8.29 -1.28
N THR A 32 -11.76 -7.47 -0.48
CA THR A 32 -12.24 -6.96 0.82
C THR A 32 -11.83 -5.49 0.97
N PRO A 33 -12.67 -4.61 1.52
CA PRO A 33 -12.24 -3.27 1.90
C PRO A 33 -11.28 -3.36 3.10
N ILE A 34 -10.09 -2.77 2.95
CA ILE A 34 -9.06 -2.73 4.01
C ILE A 34 -8.75 -1.30 4.43
N GLU A 35 -8.35 -1.11 5.68
CA GLU A 35 -7.95 0.20 6.20
C GLU A 35 -6.67 0.68 5.51
N VAL A 36 -6.70 1.89 4.95
CA VAL A 36 -5.56 2.49 4.24
C VAL A 36 -4.35 2.69 5.17
N ASP A 37 -4.59 2.92 6.47
CA ASP A 37 -3.54 3.10 7.48
C ASP A 37 -2.81 1.79 7.84
N LYS A 38 -3.44 0.64 7.61
CA LYS A 38 -2.81 -0.68 7.77
C LYS A 38 -1.94 -1.06 6.57
N ILE A 39 -1.93 -0.26 5.50
CA ILE A 39 -1.03 -0.44 4.35
C ILE A 39 0.31 0.24 4.65
N VAL A 40 1.33 -0.59 4.87
CA VAL A 40 2.58 -0.18 5.55
C VAL A 40 3.85 -0.46 4.76
N GLY A 41 3.72 -1.21 3.66
CA GLY A 41 4.88 -1.72 2.95
C GLY A 41 4.57 -2.17 1.54
N SER A 42 5.60 -2.66 0.88
CA SER A 42 5.55 -3.14 -0.49
C SER A 42 6.29 -4.47 -0.58
N VAL A 43 5.85 -5.33 -1.50
CA VAL A 43 6.50 -6.60 -1.77
C VAL A 43 7.81 -6.39 -2.54
N ASP A 44 7.80 -5.51 -3.54
CA ASP A 44 8.89 -5.37 -4.52
C ASP A 44 9.41 -3.93 -4.67
N ARG A 45 8.60 -2.93 -4.30
CA ARG A 45 8.87 -1.50 -4.59
C ARG A 45 9.07 -0.62 -3.37
N TYR A 46 9.51 -1.19 -2.25
CA TYR A 46 9.69 -0.46 -0.99
C TYR A 46 10.77 0.64 -1.05
N GLN A 47 11.69 0.58 -2.02
CA GLN A 47 12.75 1.59 -2.21
C GLN A 47 12.31 2.78 -3.08
N ASP A 48 11.29 2.59 -3.92
CA ASP A 48 10.79 3.59 -4.88
C ASP A 48 9.99 4.71 -4.19
N PHE A 49 9.27 4.34 -3.13
CA PHE A 49 8.25 5.17 -2.51
C PHE A 49 8.53 5.47 -1.03
N ASP A 50 7.98 6.59 -0.55
CA ASP A 50 7.90 6.93 0.87
C ASP A 50 6.72 6.22 1.56
N VAL A 51 6.56 6.44 2.87
CA VAL A 51 5.42 5.89 3.65
C VAL A 51 4.04 6.27 3.13
N ASN A 52 3.94 7.33 2.33
CA ASN A 52 2.70 7.79 1.71
C ASN A 52 2.52 7.25 0.29
N PHE A 53 3.34 6.27 -0.11
CA PHE A 53 3.37 5.70 -1.46
C PHE A 53 3.61 6.76 -2.54
N GLN A 54 4.36 7.82 -2.20
CA GLN A 54 4.80 8.85 -3.15
C GLN A 54 6.24 8.60 -3.57
N TRP A 55 6.55 8.92 -4.83
CA TRP A 55 7.89 8.76 -5.38
C TRP A 55 8.94 9.53 -4.57
N ARG A 56 10.02 8.87 -4.16
CA ARG A 56 11.10 9.50 -3.37
C ARG A 56 12.01 10.38 -4.22
N TRP A 57 12.31 9.92 -5.44
CA TRP A 57 13.40 10.47 -6.27
C TRP A 57 12.92 11.10 -7.57
N ARG A 58 11.61 11.14 -7.81
CA ARG A 58 11.04 11.70 -9.03
C ARG A 58 9.68 12.31 -8.79
N ARG A 59 9.25 13.17 -9.71
CA ARG A 59 7.90 13.76 -9.69
C ARG A 59 6.85 12.69 -10.02
N PRO A 60 5.60 12.86 -9.56
CA PRO A 60 4.49 12.01 -9.97
C PRO A 60 4.38 11.98 -11.50
N ASP A 61 4.33 10.78 -12.05
CA ASP A 61 4.05 10.56 -13.46
C ASP A 61 2.57 10.83 -13.80
N ASP A 62 2.26 10.96 -15.08
CA ASP A 62 0.89 11.26 -15.52
C ASP A 62 -0.09 10.14 -15.20
N ARG A 63 0.40 8.89 -15.07
CA ARG A 63 -0.42 7.77 -14.59
C ARG A 63 -0.90 8.03 -13.16
N SER A 64 -0.01 8.46 -12.26
CA SER A 64 -0.35 8.80 -10.88
C SER A 64 -1.42 9.88 -10.81
N LYS A 65 -1.27 10.96 -11.61
CA LYS A 65 -2.26 12.06 -11.67
C LYS A 65 -3.62 11.59 -12.19
N ARG A 66 -3.62 10.73 -13.22
CA ARG A 66 -4.87 10.19 -13.81
C ARG A 66 -5.61 9.31 -12.82
N ILE A 67 -4.89 8.47 -12.07
CA ILE A 67 -5.48 7.62 -11.01
C ILE A 67 -6.08 8.49 -9.90
N GLU A 68 -5.34 9.49 -9.40
CA GLU A 68 -5.84 10.41 -8.38
C GLU A 68 -7.11 11.12 -8.85
N ALA A 69 -7.11 11.65 -10.07
CA ALA A 69 -8.28 12.32 -10.64
C ALA A 69 -9.49 11.39 -10.83
N ALA A 70 -9.27 10.13 -11.22
CA ALA A 70 -10.34 9.12 -11.32
C ALA A 70 -10.96 8.82 -9.95
N MET A 71 -10.12 8.66 -8.91
CA MET A 71 -10.59 8.44 -7.54
C MET A 71 -11.36 9.64 -6.99
N MET A 72 -10.91 10.88 -7.27
CA MET A 72 -11.65 12.10 -6.91
C MET A 72 -13.03 12.18 -7.56
N ARG A 73 -13.19 11.62 -8.77
CA ARG A 73 -14.49 11.54 -9.47
C ARG A 73 -15.37 10.38 -8.98
N GLY A 74 -14.87 9.54 -8.06
CA GLY A 74 -15.59 8.35 -7.60
C GLY A 74 -15.67 7.23 -8.65
N GLU A 75 -14.74 7.20 -9.61
CA GLU A 75 -14.68 6.10 -10.57
C GLU A 75 -14.28 4.80 -9.87
N ILE A 76 -14.96 3.71 -10.24
CA ILE A 76 -14.59 2.37 -9.78
C ILE A 76 -13.30 1.96 -10.48
N LEU A 77 -12.23 1.82 -9.70
CA LEU A 77 -10.97 1.26 -10.15
C LEU A 77 -10.89 -0.20 -9.74
N PRO A 78 -10.03 -1.02 -10.39
CA PRO A 78 -9.81 -2.39 -9.92
C PRO A 78 -9.35 -2.38 -8.45
N PRO A 79 -9.49 -3.50 -7.71
CA PRO A 79 -8.91 -3.61 -6.38
C PRO A 79 -7.37 -3.59 -6.46
N ILE A 80 -6.72 -3.17 -5.40
CA ILE A 80 -5.27 -3.37 -5.23
C ILE A 80 -5.00 -4.84 -4.88
N GLU A 81 -3.76 -5.30 -4.99
CA GLU A 81 -3.37 -6.64 -4.53
C GLU A 81 -2.42 -6.50 -3.34
N VAL A 82 -2.69 -7.24 -2.26
CA VAL A 82 -1.88 -7.16 -1.04
C VAL A 82 -1.59 -8.52 -0.43
N TYR A 83 -0.44 -8.59 0.22
CA TYR A 83 -0.18 -9.60 1.23
C TYR A 83 -0.54 -9.06 2.62
N GLU A 84 -1.31 -9.85 3.36
CA GLU A 84 -1.60 -9.59 4.77
C GLU A 84 -0.66 -10.43 5.62
N LEU A 85 0.06 -9.77 6.50
CA LEU A 85 0.94 -10.38 7.49
C LEU A 85 0.53 -9.87 8.87
N LYS A 86 -0.08 -10.76 9.66
CA LYS A 86 -0.83 -10.39 10.87
C LYS A 86 -1.98 -9.43 10.53
N ASP A 87 -1.88 -8.18 10.94
CA ASP A 87 -2.91 -7.13 10.76
C ASP A 87 -2.41 -5.97 9.89
N GLU A 88 -1.35 -6.21 9.11
CA GLU A 88 -0.69 -5.23 8.28
C GLU A 88 -0.62 -5.69 6.82
N TYR A 89 -0.70 -4.74 5.90
CA TYR A 89 -0.77 -5.00 4.46
C TYR A 89 0.47 -4.49 3.72
N PHE A 90 0.96 -5.34 2.82
CA PHE A 90 2.08 -5.08 1.93
C PHE A 90 1.58 -5.12 0.50
N VAL A 91 1.76 -4.03 -0.24
CA VAL A 91 1.26 -3.88 -1.61
C VAL A 91 2.05 -4.75 -2.56
N LEU A 92 1.36 -5.65 -3.25
CA LEU A 92 1.87 -6.44 -4.37
C LEU A 92 1.62 -5.70 -5.69
N ASP A 93 0.41 -5.17 -5.90
CA ASP A 93 0.07 -4.30 -7.03
C ASP A 93 -0.82 -3.13 -6.59
N GLY A 94 -0.74 -2.02 -7.33
CA GLY A 94 -1.62 -0.87 -7.14
C GLY A 94 -1.05 0.25 -6.28
N HIS A 95 0.27 0.37 -6.14
CA HIS A 95 0.95 1.40 -5.33
C HIS A 95 0.44 2.82 -5.58
N HIS A 96 0.14 3.19 -6.83
CA HIS A 96 -0.40 4.52 -7.16
C HIS A 96 -1.81 4.75 -6.63
N ARG A 97 -2.66 3.70 -6.59
CA ARG A 97 -4.00 3.77 -6.01
C ARG A 97 -3.90 3.92 -4.50
N VAL A 98 -2.96 3.23 -3.84
CA VAL A 98 -2.66 3.42 -2.41
C VAL A 98 -2.17 4.84 -2.13
N GLY A 99 -1.24 5.35 -2.94
CA GLY A 99 -0.74 6.73 -2.81
C GLY A 99 -1.84 7.76 -2.98
N ALA A 100 -2.73 7.58 -3.96
CA ALA A 100 -3.90 8.44 -4.16
C ALA A 100 -4.89 8.34 -2.98
N ALA A 101 -5.20 7.13 -2.50
CA ALA A 101 -6.07 6.91 -1.34
C ALA A 101 -5.55 7.63 -0.09
N LYS A 102 -4.24 7.49 0.22
CA LYS A 102 -3.59 8.18 1.33
C LYS A 102 -3.65 9.70 1.16
N LYS A 103 -3.37 10.20 -0.04
CA LYS A 103 -3.40 11.65 -0.33
C LYS A 103 -4.81 12.25 -0.21
N LEU A 104 -5.83 11.48 -0.60
CA LEU A 104 -7.24 11.87 -0.50
C LEU A 104 -7.83 11.63 0.90
N GLY A 105 -7.08 11.04 1.84
CA GLY A 105 -7.56 10.74 3.19
C GLY A 105 -8.66 9.68 3.23
N GLN A 106 -8.68 8.75 2.26
CA GLN A 106 -9.64 7.65 2.27
C GLN A 106 -9.37 6.71 3.44
N ALA A 107 -10.42 6.33 4.18
CA ALA A 107 -10.30 5.39 5.29
C ALA A 107 -10.10 3.94 4.80
N PHE A 108 -10.76 3.57 3.70
CA PHE A 108 -10.75 2.21 3.16
C PHE A 108 -10.47 2.20 1.65
N ILE A 109 -9.90 1.09 1.18
CA ILE A 109 -9.69 0.79 -0.23
C ILE A 109 -9.95 -0.71 -0.49
N ASP A 110 -10.55 -1.04 -1.63
CA ASP A 110 -10.78 -2.44 -2.02
C ASP A 110 -9.47 -3.13 -2.41
N ALA A 111 -9.23 -4.31 -1.84
CA ALA A 111 -8.03 -5.10 -2.07
C ALA A 111 -8.35 -6.58 -2.25
N ASP A 112 -7.72 -7.26 -3.22
CA ASP A 112 -7.62 -8.72 -3.22
C ASP A 112 -6.53 -9.13 -2.22
N VAL A 113 -6.95 -9.74 -1.12
CA VAL A 113 -6.09 -10.03 0.02
C VAL A 113 -5.60 -11.48 -0.02
N HIS A 114 -4.28 -11.65 0.03
CA HIS A 114 -3.66 -12.95 0.29
C HIS A 114 -3.02 -12.95 1.68
N ARG A 115 -3.61 -13.70 2.59
CA ARG A 115 -3.16 -13.79 3.98
C ARG A 115 -2.07 -14.81 4.14
N ILE A 116 -1.02 -14.40 4.82
CA ILE A 116 0.04 -15.28 5.29
C ILE A 116 -0.38 -15.90 6.62
N ILE A 117 -0.40 -17.22 6.67
CA ILE A 117 -0.71 -18.02 7.85
C ILE A 117 0.60 -18.65 8.35
N SER A 118 0.92 -18.36 9.61
CA SER A 118 2.01 -18.97 10.38
C SER A 118 1.48 -20.10 11.27
#